data_AF-A0A519S1R4-F1
#
_entry.id   AF-A0A519S1R4-F1
#
_cell.length_a   1.000
_cell.length_b   1.000
_cell.length_c   1.000
_cell.angle_alpha   90.00
_cell.angle_beta   90.00
_cell.angle_gamma   90.00
#
_symmetry.space_group_name_H-M   'P 1'
#
loop_
_entity.id
_entity.type
_entity.pdbx_description
1 polymer ?
#
loop_
_entity_poly.entity_id
_entity_poly.type
_entity_poly.pdbx_seq_one_letter_code
_entity_poly.pdbx_strand_id
1 'polypeptide(L)'
;MNTQSKPVISFVRRGLPGLLCIGAGLLLTFIFKQRSHWPLEVKHIMLSLGLIIAVGGGNLLSSYVQQRPFRDMPRELAGTVLIVATLLLVRIFGQ
;
A
#
# COMPACT_ATOMS: atom_id res chain seq x y z
N MET A 1 34.02 -23.31 2.00
CA MET A 1 32.59 -23.13 2.32
C MET A 1 32.32 -21.64 2.42
N ASN A 2 31.79 -21.02 1.36
CA ASN A 2 31.40 -19.60 1.40
C ASN A 2 30.02 -19.48 2.05
N THR A 3 29.98 -19.10 3.32
CA THR A 3 28.77 -18.69 4.03
C THR A 3 28.34 -17.32 3.52
N GLN A 4 27.70 -17.26 2.35
CA GLN A 4 26.96 -16.06 1.94
C GLN A 4 25.75 -15.92 2.86
N SER A 5 25.89 -15.07 3.88
CA SER A 5 24.77 -14.63 4.71
C SER A 5 23.74 -13.95 3.80
N LYS A 6 22.49 -14.43 3.84
CA LYS A 6 21.39 -13.78 3.12
C LYS A 6 21.32 -12.32 3.60
N PRO A 7 21.21 -11.33 2.70
CA PRO A 7 21.13 -9.93 3.10
C PRO A 7 19.87 -9.71 3.94
N VAL A 8 20.05 -9.34 5.21
CA VAL A 8 18.94 -8.98 6.11
C VAL A 8 18.35 -7.66 5.64
N ILE A 9 17.05 -7.65 5.38
CA ILE A 9 16.32 -6.46 4.98
C ILE A 9 16.14 -5.58 6.22
N SER A 10 16.73 -4.38 6.19
CA SER A 10 16.66 -3.43 7.29
C SER A 10 15.25 -2.84 7.47
N PHE A 11 14.79 -2.78 8.72
CA PHE A 11 13.55 -2.13 9.12
C PHE A 11 13.50 -0.67 8.65
N VAL A 12 14.58 0.10 8.87
CA VAL A 12 14.65 1.51 8.50
C VAL A 12 14.49 1.71 6.99
N ARG A 13 14.96 0.75 6.18
CA ARG A 13 14.87 0.83 4.71
C ARG A 13 13.53 0.36 4.15
N ARG A 14 12.79 -0.51 4.83
CA ARG A 14 11.54 -1.10 4.27
C ARG A 14 10.36 -1.13 5.22
N GLY A 15 10.57 -1.52 6.49
CA GLY A 15 9.51 -1.56 7.49
C GLY A 15 8.98 -0.17 7.86
N LEU A 16 9.87 0.79 8.17
CA LEU A 16 9.49 2.16 8.52
C LEU A 16 8.80 2.89 7.35
N PRO A 17 9.32 2.88 6.10
CA PRO A 17 8.59 3.44 4.97
C PRO A 17 7.24 2.76 4.74
N GLY A 18 7.15 1.44 4.89
CA GLY A 18 5.88 0.71 4.77
C GLY A 18 4.84 1.18 5.78
N LEU A 19 5.22 1.32 7.05
CA LEU A 19 4.36 1.84 8.12
C LEU A 19 3.92 3.28 7.86
N LEU A 20 4.84 4.14 7.43
CA LEU A 20 4.53 5.53 7.11
C LEU A 20 3.54 5.63 5.95
N CYS A 21 3.71 4.81 4.90
CA CYS A 21 2.76 4.74 3.79
C CYS A 21 1.37 4.26 4.26
N ILE A 22 1.29 3.21 5.10
CA ILE A 22 0.02 2.75 5.68
C ILE A 22 -0.66 3.89 6.44
N GLY A 23 0.07 4.55 7.33
CA GLY A 23 -0.43 5.69 8.09
C GLY A 23 -0.92 6.84 7.21
N ALA A 24 -0.14 7.22 6.19
CA ALA A 24 -0.49 8.28 5.25
C ALA A 24 -1.76 7.94 4.46
N GLY A 25 -1.89 6.71 3.95
CA GLY A 25 -3.05 6.28 3.20
C GLY A 25 -4.34 6.25 4.04
N LEU A 26 -4.24 5.82 5.29
CA LEU A 26 -5.35 5.87 6.25
C LEU A 26 -5.74 7.32 6.60
N LEU A 27 -4.76 8.19 6.83
CA LEU A 27 -4.98 9.60 7.14
C LEU A 27 -5.68 10.32 5.97
N LEU A 28 -5.19 10.14 4.74
CA LEU A 28 -5.83 10.62 3.51
C LEU A 28 -7.27 10.11 3.43
N THR A 29 -7.48 8.83 3.70
CA THR A 29 -8.81 8.25 3.66
C THR A 29 -9.75 8.89 4.68
N PHE A 30 -9.25 9.13 5.89
CA PHE A 30 -10.04 9.74 6.96
C PHE A 30 -10.39 11.20 6.65
N ILE A 31 -9.42 12.01 6.20
CA ILE A 31 -9.61 13.42 5.87
C ILE A 31 -10.65 13.60 4.76
N PHE A 32 -10.56 12.81 3.69
CA PHE A 32 -11.42 12.96 2.52
C PHE A 32 -12.75 12.22 2.63
N LYS A 33 -12.91 11.31 3.62
CA LYS A 33 -14.19 10.65 3.93
C LYS A 33 -15.13 11.57 4.74
N GLN A 34 -14.61 12.49 5.54
CA GLN A 34 -15.45 13.45 6.26
C GLN A 34 -16.18 14.39 5.28
N ARG A 35 -17.25 15.06 5.76
CA ARG A 35 -17.96 16.11 5.02
C ARG A 35 -17.03 17.31 4.79
N SER A 36 -16.13 17.15 3.85
CA SER A 36 -15.16 18.17 3.48
C SER A 36 -15.70 18.95 2.28
N HIS A 37 -15.41 20.25 2.18
CA HIS A 37 -15.94 21.10 1.11
C HIS A 37 -15.34 20.83 -0.28
N TRP A 38 -14.44 19.85 -0.39
CA TRP A 38 -13.79 19.50 -1.66
C TRP A 38 -14.79 18.98 -2.70
N PRO A 39 -14.54 19.27 -3.99
CA PRO A 39 -15.26 18.67 -5.09
C PRO A 39 -15.27 17.14 -5.00
N LEU A 40 -16.37 16.53 -5.44
CA LEU A 40 -16.55 15.07 -5.44
C LEU A 40 -15.41 14.35 -6.19
N GLU A 41 -15.03 14.86 -7.35
CA GLU A 41 -13.93 14.34 -8.19
C GLU A 41 -12.62 14.25 -7.40
N VAL A 42 -12.26 15.31 -6.66
CA VAL A 42 -11.03 15.36 -5.86
C VAL A 42 -11.10 14.32 -4.73
N LYS A 43 -12.25 14.17 -4.08
CA LYS A 43 -12.42 13.14 -3.03
C LYS A 43 -12.23 11.73 -3.59
N HIS A 44 -12.80 11.44 -4.76
CA HIS A 44 -12.65 10.12 -5.40
C HIS A 44 -11.19 9.81 -5.72
N ILE A 45 -10.47 10.78 -6.31
CA ILE A 45 -9.06 10.63 -6.64
C ILE A 45 -8.22 10.45 -5.36
N MET A 46 -8.41 11.32 -4.36
CA MET A 46 -7.63 11.28 -3.11
C MET A 46 -7.86 10.01 -2.30
N LEU A 47 -9.10 9.53 -2.25
CA LEU A 47 -9.41 8.29 -1.57
C LEU A 47 -8.88 7.06 -2.33
N SER A 48 -8.79 7.11 -3.66
CA SER A 48 -8.17 6.06 -4.47
C SER A 48 -6.65 6.05 -4.30
N LEU A 49 -6.03 7.24 -4.25
CA LEU A 49 -4.63 7.43 -3.90
C LEU A 49 -4.33 6.91 -2.49
N GLY A 50 -5.16 7.23 -1.51
CA GLY A 50 -5.04 6.74 -0.14
C GLY A 50 -5.03 5.21 -0.08
N LEU A 51 -5.91 4.55 -0.83
CA LEU A 51 -5.95 3.09 -0.94
C LEU A 51 -4.63 2.54 -1.52
N ILE A 52 -4.16 3.08 -2.64
CA ILE A 52 -2.94 2.64 -3.31
C ILE A 52 -1.72 2.80 -2.39
N ILE A 53 -1.61 3.93 -1.70
CA ILE A 53 -0.51 4.21 -0.78
C ILE A 53 -0.55 3.26 0.42
N ALA A 54 -1.73 3.05 1.03
CA ALA A 54 -1.86 2.16 2.18
C ALA A 54 -1.48 0.72 1.82
N VAL A 55 -1.99 0.24 0.69
CA VAL A 55 -1.76 -1.11 0.20
C VAL A 55 -0.31 -1.32 -0.25
N GLY A 56 0.28 -0.34 -0.93
CA GLY A 56 1.71 -0.34 -1.27
C GLY A 56 2.61 -0.36 -0.04
N GLY A 57 2.25 0.40 1.00
CA GLY A 57 2.90 0.34 2.32
C GLY A 57 2.82 -1.04 2.98
N GLY A 58 1.67 -1.71 2.85
CA GLY A 58 1.47 -3.09 3.27
C GLY A 58 2.44 -4.07 2.60
N ASN A 59 2.64 -3.94 1.29
CA ASN A 59 3.61 -4.77 0.56
C ASN A 59 5.06 -4.51 1.00
N LEU A 60 5.43 -3.25 1.26
CA LEU A 60 6.74 -2.88 1.82
C LEU A 60 6.99 -3.50 3.20
N LEU A 61 5.98 -3.43 4.06
CA LEU A 61 6.03 -4.02 5.39
C LEU A 61 6.09 -5.56 5.32
N SER A 62 5.27 -6.18 4.47
CA SER A 62 5.28 -7.63 4.21
C SER A 62 6.66 -8.11 3.73
N SER A 63 7.28 -7.37 2.79
CA SER A 63 8.63 -7.64 2.31
C SER A 63 9.67 -7.63 3.43
N TYR A 64 9.54 -6.70 4.39
CA TYR A 64 10.40 -6.66 5.58
C TYR A 64 10.12 -7.83 6.53
N VAL A 65 8.85 -8.09 6.88
CA VAL A 65 8.47 -9.16 7.83
C VAL A 65 8.89 -10.53 7.32
N GLN A 66 8.66 -10.81 6.03
CA GLN A 66 9.03 -12.06 5.40
C GLN A 66 10.52 -12.14 5.03
N GLN A 67 11.27 -11.04 5.16
CA GLN A 67 12.66 -10.92 4.73
C GLN A 67 12.86 -11.34 3.26
N ARG A 68 11.89 -11.00 2.39
CA ARG A 68 11.89 -11.33 0.96
C ARG A 68 12.07 -10.08 0.11
N PRO A 69 12.95 -10.09 -0.90
CA PRO A 69 13.05 -8.97 -1.82
C PRO A 69 11.84 -8.92 -2.76
N PHE A 70 11.43 -7.72 -3.18
CA PHE A 70 10.25 -7.55 -4.05
C PHE A 70 10.28 -8.36 -5.35
N ARG A 71 11.47 -8.56 -5.92
CA ARG A 71 11.65 -9.40 -7.11
C ARG A 71 11.14 -10.83 -6.93
N ASP A 72 11.09 -11.32 -5.68
CA ASP A 72 10.65 -12.66 -5.33
C ASP A 72 9.18 -12.69 -4.86
N MET A 73 8.47 -11.55 -4.93
CA MET A 73 7.06 -11.41 -4.50
C MET A 73 6.07 -11.07 -5.64
N PRO A 74 6.25 -11.50 -6.91
CA PRO A 74 5.39 -11.07 -8.02
C PRO A 74 3.94 -11.52 -7.84
N ARG A 75 3.69 -12.68 -7.22
CA ARG A 75 2.33 -13.17 -6.95
C ARG A 75 1.61 -12.33 -5.90
N GLU A 76 2.30 -11.91 -4.84
CA GLU A 76 1.73 -11.01 -3.83
C GLU A 76 1.43 -9.66 -4.46
N LEU A 77 2.37 -9.09 -5.24
CA LEU A 77 2.14 -7.82 -5.94
C LEU A 77 0.96 -7.91 -6.91
N ALA A 78 0.85 -8.99 -7.69
CA ALA A 78 -0.26 -9.20 -8.61
C ALA A 78 -1.60 -9.34 -7.87
N GLY A 79 -1.64 -10.11 -6.78
CA GLY A 79 -2.82 -10.24 -5.93
C GLY A 79 -3.22 -8.90 -5.32
N THR A 80 -2.24 -8.12 -4.87
CA THR A 80 -2.47 -6.79 -4.32
C THR A 80 -3.02 -5.81 -5.37
N VAL A 81 -2.49 -5.83 -6.59
CA VAL A 81 -3.03 -5.05 -7.72
C VAL A 81 -4.46 -5.47 -8.03
N LEU A 82 -4.77 -6.77 -8.02
CA LEU A 82 -6.12 -7.28 -8.26
C LEU A 82 -7.11 -6.82 -7.18
N ILE A 83 -6.70 -6.84 -5.90
CA ILE A 83 -7.52 -6.34 -4.78
C ILE A 83 -7.78 -4.84 -4.95
N VAL A 84 -6.75 -4.04 -5.24
CA VAL A 84 -6.90 -2.60 -5.48
C VAL A 84 -7.83 -2.35 -6.67
N ALA A 85 -7.65 -3.05 -7.79
CA ALA A 85 -8.50 -2.93 -8.96
C ALA A 85 -9.96 -3.27 -8.63
N THR A 86 -10.20 -4.38 -7.91
CA THR A 86 -11.55 -4.79 -7.50
C THR A 86 -12.20 -3.75 -6.59
N LEU A 87 -11.47 -3.25 -5.58
CA LEU A 87 -11.98 -2.24 -4.67
C LEU A 87 -12.28 -0.91 -5.37
N LEU A 88 -11.46 -0.52 -6.34
CA LEU A 88 -11.72 0.67 -7.16
C LEU A 88 -12.94 0.47 -8.06
N LEU A 89 -13.10 -0.70 -8.68
CA LEU A 89 -14.27 -1.02 -9.50
C LEU A 89 -15.55 -1.03 -8.66
N VAL A 90 -15.57 -1.74 -7.53
CA VAL A 90 -16.71 -1.75 -6.59
C VAL A 90 -17.07 -0.34 -6.16
N ARG A 91 -16.09 0.54 -5.98
CA ARG A 91 -16.33 1.92 -5.61
C ARG A 91 -16.90 2.76 -6.74
N ILE A 92 -16.44 2.56 -7.97
CA ILE A 92 -16.90 3.32 -9.14
C ILE A 92 -18.30 2.87 -9.57
N PHE A 93 -18.58 1.56 -9.51
CA PHE A 93 -19.84 0.97 -9.98
C PHE A 93 -20.87 0.70 -8.88
N GLY A 94 -20.46 0.73 -7.61
CA GLY A 94 -21.34 0.51 -6.44
C GLY A 94 -21.85 1.80 -5.79
N GLN A 95 -21.57 2.96 -6.39
CA GLN A 95 -22.24 4.22 -6.10
C GLN A 95 -23.38 4.46 -7.08
#